data_AF-A0A402B8C5-F1
#
_entry.id   AF-A0A402B8C5-F1
#
_cell.length_a   1.000
_cell.length_b   1.000
_cell.length_c   1.000
_cell.angle_alpha   90.00
_cell.angle_beta   90.00
_cell.angle_gamma   90.00
#
_symmetry.space_group_name_H-M   'P 1'
#
loop_
_entity.id
_entity.type
_entity.pdbx_description
1 polymer ?
#
loop_
_entity_poly.entity_id
_entity_poly.type
_entity_poly.pdbx_seq_one_letter_code
_entity_poly.pdbx_strand_id
1 'polypeptide(L)'
;MAAGHGLQALSDAVARQIALALFQLNITYTVSSSIAERWPASLSMSTMQQDWAAGSRVPNVLLGGSSLGQGPRLLHVLKEGQGKQILLIFTGSEEDQTILDHLCDVGRSVQQRYGESIAVHMVVPHPAVQKRLSWAGSVLLDGRTPLSSLQGHCHIERNGLNLLRPDGIVAYRCQPVQPEHFFAYLQRYFLASDNHQERS
;
A
#
# COMPACT_ATOMS: atom_id res chain seq x y z
N MET A 1 24.75 4.10 -46.69
CA MET A 1 24.39 5.00 -45.57
C MET A 1 23.36 4.29 -44.70
N ALA A 2 23.76 3.78 -43.53
CA ALA A 2 22.88 3.45 -42.39
C ALA A 2 23.71 2.79 -41.27
N ALA A 3 24.35 3.61 -40.44
CA ALA A 3 24.87 3.18 -39.14
C ALA A 3 24.76 4.39 -38.20
N GLY A 4 23.74 4.44 -37.37
CA GLY A 4 23.52 5.63 -36.53
C GLY A 4 22.36 5.63 -35.55
N HIS A 5 21.70 4.50 -35.24
CA HIS A 5 20.55 4.49 -34.31
C HIS A 5 20.73 3.66 -33.04
N GLY A 6 21.85 2.94 -32.86
CA GLY A 6 22.08 2.09 -31.67
C GLY A 6 22.66 2.80 -30.44
N LEU A 7 23.33 3.94 -30.61
CA LEU A 7 24.11 4.59 -29.54
C LEU A 7 23.35 5.65 -28.73
N GLN A 8 22.24 6.19 -29.23
CA GLN A 8 21.44 7.20 -28.51
C GLN A 8 20.44 6.60 -27.50
N ALA A 9 19.95 5.37 -27.72
CA ALA A 9 19.01 4.73 -26.79
C ALA A 9 19.69 4.27 -25.48
N LEU A 10 20.98 3.92 -25.55
CA LEU A 10 21.78 3.52 -24.39
C LEU A 10 22.05 4.70 -23.45
N SER A 11 22.18 5.94 -23.95
CA SER A 11 22.39 7.12 -23.10
C SER A 11 21.14 7.48 -22.31
N ASP A 12 19.94 7.29 -22.87
CA ASP A 12 18.68 7.62 -22.18
C ASP A 12 18.34 6.63 -21.06
N ALA A 13 18.61 5.34 -21.26
CA ALA A 13 18.41 4.32 -20.23
C ALA A 13 19.39 4.52 -19.05
N VAL A 14 20.65 4.83 -19.36
CA VAL A 14 21.68 5.15 -18.36
C VAL A 14 21.37 6.48 -17.67
N ALA A 15 20.93 7.50 -18.40
CA ALA A 15 20.49 8.78 -17.82
C ALA A 15 19.26 8.61 -16.91
N ARG A 16 18.32 7.72 -17.26
CA ARG A 16 17.19 7.36 -16.37
C ARG A 16 17.67 6.61 -15.14
N GLN A 17 18.60 5.65 -15.26
CA GLN A 17 19.17 4.96 -14.09
C GLN A 17 19.93 5.93 -13.17
N ILE A 18 20.70 6.85 -13.74
CA ILE A 18 21.43 7.88 -12.99
C ILE A 18 20.45 8.86 -12.34
N ALA A 19 19.38 9.28 -13.02
CA ALA A 19 18.34 10.11 -12.44
C ALA A 19 17.61 9.38 -11.29
N LEU A 20 17.25 8.11 -11.46
CA LEU A 20 16.62 7.30 -10.40
C LEU A 20 17.55 7.10 -9.19
N ALA A 21 18.86 6.96 -9.42
CA ALA A 21 19.87 6.83 -8.38
C ALA A 21 20.16 8.15 -7.65
N LEU A 22 20.24 9.28 -8.38
CA LEU A 22 20.54 10.60 -7.82
C LEU A 22 19.34 11.25 -7.12
N PHE A 23 18.10 10.91 -7.49
CA PHE A 23 16.89 11.42 -6.84
C PHE A 23 16.44 10.64 -5.59
N GLN A 24 17.26 9.72 -5.06
CA GLN A 24 16.88 8.87 -3.91
C GLN A 24 15.53 8.13 -4.10
N LEU A 25 15.11 7.89 -5.35
CA LEU A 25 13.87 7.18 -5.66
C LEU A 25 14.03 5.66 -5.60
N ASN A 26 15.25 5.17 -5.37
CA ASN A 26 15.60 3.77 -5.27
C ASN A 26 16.24 3.44 -3.91
N ILE A 27 15.64 3.90 -2.82
CA ILE A 27 16.01 3.42 -1.48
C ILE A 27 15.11 2.23 -1.15
N THR A 28 15.56 1.03 -1.49
CA THR A 28 15.00 -0.21 -0.94
C THR A 28 15.59 -0.37 0.46
N TYR A 29 14.80 -0.06 1.50
CA TYR A 29 15.21 -0.30 2.87
C TYR A 29 15.29 -1.81 3.10
N THR A 30 16.50 -2.34 3.01
CA THR A 30 16.78 -3.77 3.11
C THR A 30 16.69 -4.15 4.59
N VAL A 31 15.53 -4.68 4.98
CA VAL A 31 15.25 -5.41 6.22
C VAL A 31 15.63 -4.67 7.52
N SER A 32 14.77 -3.74 7.95
CA SER A 32 14.70 -3.31 9.35
C SER A 32 13.54 -4.01 10.05
N SER A 33 13.52 -4.04 11.39
CA SER A 33 12.43 -4.60 12.21
C SER A 33 11.06 -3.95 11.97
N SER A 34 11.04 -2.89 11.17
CA SER A 34 9.88 -2.09 10.76
C SER A 34 9.34 -2.44 9.38
N ILE A 35 9.85 -3.47 8.71
CA ILE A 35 9.42 -3.88 7.37
C ILE A 35 9.11 -5.38 7.41
N ALA A 36 7.84 -5.74 7.17
CA ALA A 36 7.44 -7.14 7.10
C ALA A 36 6.57 -7.42 5.87
N GLU A 37 6.92 -8.51 5.18
CA GLU A 37 6.22 -9.02 4.01
C GLU A 37 5.78 -10.46 4.27
N ARG A 38 4.48 -10.71 4.07
CA ARG A 38 3.90 -12.06 4.09
C ARG A 38 3.05 -12.25 2.86
N TRP A 39 3.74 -12.60 1.78
CA TRP A 39 3.18 -12.82 0.44
C TRP A 39 3.28 -14.31 0.07
N PRO A 40 2.30 -14.89 -0.65
CA PRO A 40 2.39 -16.29 -1.07
C PRO A 40 3.59 -16.51 -2.02
N ALA A 41 4.36 -17.57 -1.75
CA ALA A 41 5.59 -17.91 -2.45
C ALA A 41 5.44 -18.18 -3.96
N SER A 42 4.22 -18.46 -4.45
CA SER A 42 3.96 -18.79 -5.86
C SER A 42 4.10 -17.61 -6.82
N LEU A 43 4.23 -16.38 -6.31
CA LEU A 43 4.46 -15.17 -7.10
C LEU A 43 5.91 -14.66 -7.00
N SER A 44 6.80 -15.41 -6.35
CA SER A 44 8.24 -15.11 -6.29
C SER A 44 8.95 -15.55 -7.57
N MET A 45 8.55 -15.00 -8.71
CA MET A 45 9.31 -15.03 -9.96
C MET A 45 9.83 -13.62 -10.22
N SER A 46 11.14 -13.52 -10.39
CA SER A 46 11.99 -12.33 -10.51
C SER A 46 11.74 -11.43 -11.74
N THR A 47 10.49 -11.29 -12.19
CA THR A 47 10.12 -10.58 -13.43
C THR A 47 8.94 -9.63 -13.30
N MET A 48 8.39 -9.43 -12.10
CA MET A 48 7.48 -8.31 -11.84
C MET A 48 8.14 -7.37 -10.84
N GLN A 49 8.45 -6.16 -11.30
CA GLN A 49 8.71 -5.03 -10.45
C GLN A 49 7.47 -4.86 -9.57
N GLN A 50 7.50 -5.42 -8.35
CA GLN A 50 6.39 -5.30 -7.41
C GLN A 50 6.35 -3.84 -6.97
N ASP A 51 5.50 -3.05 -7.62
CA ASP A 51 5.37 -1.61 -7.43
C ASP A 51 5.12 -1.20 -5.96
N TRP A 52 4.68 -2.14 -5.12
CA TRP A 52 4.37 -1.97 -3.69
C TRP A 52 5.00 -3.07 -2.80
N ALA A 53 6.24 -3.49 -3.06
CA ALA A 53 6.96 -4.34 -2.09
C ALA A 53 7.15 -3.61 -0.75
N ALA A 54 7.28 -4.37 0.35
CA ALA A 54 7.55 -3.76 1.65
C ALA A 54 8.91 -3.04 1.61
N GLY A 55 8.96 -1.81 2.13
CA GLY A 55 10.13 -0.93 2.01
C GLY A 55 10.23 -0.13 0.71
N SER A 56 9.31 -0.34 -0.25
CA SER A 56 9.22 0.46 -1.48
C SER A 56 8.35 1.71 -1.29
N ARG A 57 8.64 2.75 -2.07
CA ARG A 57 7.80 3.94 -2.17
C ARG A 57 6.56 3.64 -3.00
N VAL A 58 5.39 4.05 -2.50
CA VAL A 58 4.13 3.85 -3.22
C VAL A 58 4.05 4.74 -4.48
N PRO A 59 3.64 4.20 -5.63
CA PRO A 59 3.28 5.00 -6.79
C PRO A 59 2.08 5.90 -6.49
N ASN A 60 2.02 7.05 -7.16
CA ASN A 60 0.97 8.04 -6.96
C ASN A 60 -0.31 7.72 -7.76
N VAL A 61 -1.01 6.67 -7.34
CA VAL A 61 -2.22 6.12 -7.99
C VAL A 61 -3.44 7.02 -7.76
N LEU A 62 -4.34 7.08 -8.76
CA LEU A 62 -5.63 7.75 -8.65
C LEU A 62 -6.66 6.84 -7.98
N LEU A 63 -7.36 7.34 -6.97
CA LEU A 63 -8.47 6.65 -6.31
C LEU A 63 -9.78 7.00 -7.01
N GLY A 64 -10.80 6.15 -6.93
CA GLY A 64 -12.15 6.47 -7.42
C GLY A 64 -12.24 6.57 -8.94
N GLY A 65 -12.18 5.42 -9.61
CA GLY A 65 -12.38 5.30 -11.06
C GLY A 65 -13.82 5.59 -11.50
N SER A 66 -14.23 6.85 -11.46
CA SER A 66 -15.23 7.38 -12.39
C SER A 66 -14.62 7.47 -13.79
N SER A 67 -15.42 7.28 -14.84
CA SER A 67 -15.01 7.50 -16.25
C SER A 67 -14.48 8.92 -16.52
N LEU A 68 -14.68 9.85 -15.57
CA LEU A 68 -14.22 11.23 -15.61
C LEU A 68 -12.87 11.48 -14.88
N GLY A 69 -12.30 10.50 -14.19
CA GLY A 69 -10.97 10.62 -13.56
C GLY A 69 -10.86 11.59 -12.37
N GLN A 70 -11.95 11.80 -11.62
CA GLN A 70 -12.07 12.89 -10.62
C GLN A 70 -11.85 12.48 -9.15
N GLY A 71 -11.12 11.41 -8.85
CA GLY A 71 -10.83 11.05 -7.45
C GLY A 71 -9.44 11.51 -6.97
N PRO A 72 -9.25 11.63 -5.64
CA PRO A 72 -7.98 12.06 -5.07
C PRO A 72 -6.88 11.05 -5.37
N ARG A 73 -5.63 11.52 -5.46
CA ARG A 73 -4.49 10.62 -5.58
C ARG A 73 -4.09 10.08 -4.22
N LEU A 74 -3.48 8.89 -4.17
CA LEU A 74 -2.99 8.28 -2.93
C LEU A 74 -2.07 9.22 -2.14
N LEU A 75 -1.16 9.94 -2.80
CA LEU A 75 -0.29 10.91 -2.10
C LEU A 75 -1.09 12.07 -1.48
N HIS A 76 -2.25 12.42 -2.01
CA HIS A 76 -3.12 13.42 -1.39
C HIS A 76 -3.70 12.88 -0.08
N VAL A 77 -4.19 11.63 -0.08
CA VAL A 77 -4.70 10.97 1.12
C VAL A 77 -3.61 10.85 2.19
N LEU A 78 -2.37 10.51 1.80
CA LEU A 78 -1.21 10.48 2.70
C LEU A 78 -0.93 11.85 3.35
N LYS A 79 -1.05 12.94 2.59
CA LYS A 79 -0.86 14.31 3.12
C LYS A 79 -2.00 14.73 4.05
N GLU A 80 -3.23 14.36 3.73
CA GLU A 80 -4.40 14.58 4.59
C GLU A 80 -4.32 13.78 5.90
N GLY A 81 -3.54 12.70 5.92
CA GLY A 81 -3.29 11.90 7.12
C GLY A 81 -2.60 12.64 8.27
N GLN A 82 -2.20 13.90 8.12
CA GLN A 82 -1.63 14.75 9.19
C GLN A 82 -0.42 14.11 9.92
N GLY A 83 0.40 13.32 9.20
CA GLY A 83 1.52 12.59 9.80
C GLY A 83 1.16 11.24 10.41
N LYS A 84 -0.10 10.81 10.36
CA LYS A 84 -0.53 9.44 10.68
C LYS A 84 -0.10 8.48 9.57
N GLN A 85 0.18 7.24 9.97
CA GLN A 85 0.30 6.13 9.04
C GLN A 85 -1.08 5.83 8.42
N ILE A 86 -1.09 5.27 7.22
CA ILE A 86 -2.33 4.90 6.53
C ILE A 86 -2.40 3.38 6.44
N LEU A 87 -3.44 2.80 7.02
CA LEU A 87 -3.79 1.41 6.83
C LEU A 87 -4.86 1.30 5.74
N LEU A 88 -4.49 0.66 4.63
CA LEU A 88 -5.41 0.26 3.57
C LEU A 88 -5.80 -1.20 3.80
N ILE A 89 -7.10 -1.45 4.00
CA ILE A 89 -7.65 -2.81 4.11
C ILE A 89 -8.41 -3.09 2.82
N PHE A 90 -7.89 -3.99 2.00
CA PHE A 90 -8.47 -4.38 0.73
C PHE A 90 -9.47 -5.51 0.94
N THR A 91 -10.68 -5.31 0.43
CA THR A 91 -11.69 -6.39 0.34
C THR A 91 -11.39 -7.36 -0.78
N GLY A 92 -10.63 -6.95 -1.80
CA GLY A 92 -10.32 -7.81 -2.93
C GLY A 92 -11.55 -8.20 -3.74
N SER A 93 -11.54 -9.43 -4.25
CA SER A 93 -12.71 -10.06 -4.88
C SER A 93 -13.66 -10.75 -3.89
N GLU A 94 -13.53 -10.49 -2.58
CA GLU A 94 -14.32 -11.17 -1.56
C GLU A 94 -15.79 -10.74 -1.60
N GLU A 95 -16.68 -11.73 -1.72
CA GLU A 95 -18.13 -11.53 -1.65
C GLU A 95 -18.74 -12.14 -0.38
N ASP A 96 -17.96 -12.83 0.45
CA ASP A 96 -18.44 -13.46 1.67
C ASP A 96 -18.65 -12.42 2.79
N GLN A 97 -19.86 -12.36 3.36
CA GLN A 97 -20.18 -11.40 4.41
C GLN A 97 -19.37 -11.62 5.69
N THR A 98 -19.08 -12.87 6.06
CA THR A 98 -18.26 -13.19 7.23
C THR A 98 -16.84 -12.68 7.07
N ILE A 99 -16.27 -12.78 5.86
CA ILE A 99 -14.95 -12.21 5.56
C ILE A 99 -15.00 -10.68 5.64
N LEU A 100 -16.01 -10.04 5.06
CA LEU A 100 -16.16 -8.58 5.11
C LEU A 100 -16.32 -8.07 6.56
N ASP A 101 -17.11 -8.74 7.38
CA ASP A 101 -17.29 -8.38 8.79
C ASP A 101 -15.97 -8.54 9.57
N HIS A 102 -15.22 -9.62 9.32
CA HIS A 102 -13.89 -9.82 9.90
C HIS A 102 -12.90 -8.71 9.51
N LEU A 103 -12.89 -8.27 8.25
CA LEU A 103 -12.08 -7.12 7.82
C LEU A 103 -12.50 -5.84 8.55
N CYS A 104 -13.81 -5.63 8.75
CA CYS A 104 -14.33 -4.50 9.52
C CYS A 104 -13.90 -4.57 11.00
N ASP A 105 -13.88 -5.76 11.61
CA ASP A 105 -13.40 -5.97 12.98
C ASP A 105 -11.92 -5.60 13.12
N VAL A 106 -11.08 -5.96 12.15
CA VAL A 106 -9.67 -5.56 12.10
C VAL A 106 -9.56 -4.04 12.04
N GLY A 107 -10.29 -3.39 11.14
CA GLY A 107 -10.30 -1.93 11.01
C GLY A 107 -10.73 -1.23 12.31
N ARG A 108 -11.78 -1.73 12.96
CA ARG A 108 -12.30 -1.17 14.22
C ARG A 108 -11.28 -1.33 15.34
N SER A 109 -10.65 -2.51 15.43
CA SER A 109 -9.63 -2.79 16.44
C SER A 109 -8.40 -1.88 16.29
N VAL A 110 -7.99 -1.57 15.05
CA VAL A 110 -6.90 -0.62 14.80
C VAL A 110 -7.30 0.81 15.17
N GLN A 111 -8.49 1.27 14.76
CA GLN A 111 -8.96 2.60 15.13
C GLN A 111 -9.04 2.80 16.65
N GLN A 112 -9.53 1.79 17.38
CA GLN A 112 -9.65 1.85 18.84
C GLN A 112 -8.29 1.90 19.55
N ARG A 113 -7.29 1.16 19.05
CA ARG A 113 -5.98 1.03 19.72
C ARG A 113 -4.94 2.04 19.24
N TYR A 114 -5.01 2.46 17.98
CA TYR A 114 -3.97 3.23 17.29
C TYR A 114 -4.54 4.42 16.50
N GLY A 115 -5.79 4.85 16.74
CA GLY A 115 -6.45 5.91 15.94
C GLY A 115 -5.74 7.27 15.93
N GLU A 116 -4.91 7.56 16.95
CA GLU A 116 -4.07 8.76 16.97
C GLU A 116 -2.86 8.66 16.03
N SER A 117 -2.43 7.46 15.68
CA SER A 117 -1.23 7.22 14.87
C SER A 117 -1.52 6.58 13.51
N ILE A 118 -2.68 5.97 13.32
CA ILE A 118 -3.08 5.23 12.12
C ILE A 118 -4.47 5.68 11.66
N ALA A 119 -4.55 6.20 10.43
CA ALA A 119 -5.80 6.38 9.70
C ALA A 119 -6.15 5.09 8.93
N VAL A 120 -7.38 4.60 9.10
CA VAL A 120 -7.84 3.34 8.49
C VAL A 120 -8.81 3.62 7.35
N HIS A 121 -8.54 3.03 6.19
CA HIS A 121 -9.38 3.11 5.00
C HIS A 121 -9.69 1.72 4.46
N MET A 122 -10.97 1.44 4.22
CA MET A 122 -11.39 0.24 3.49
C MET A 122 -11.27 0.51 1.99
N VAL A 123 -10.60 -0.35 1.24
CA VAL A 123 -10.52 -0.28 -0.22
C VAL A 123 -11.45 -1.32 -0.81
N VAL A 124 -12.41 -0.87 -1.60
CA VAL A 124 -13.46 -1.74 -2.18
C VAL A 124 -13.51 -1.63 -3.71
N PRO A 125 -13.69 -2.75 -4.43
CA PRO A 125 -13.63 -2.76 -5.89
C PRO A 125 -14.84 -2.08 -6.54
N HIS A 126 -16.00 -2.07 -5.86
CA HIS A 126 -17.21 -1.44 -6.39
C HIS A 126 -18.20 -1.00 -5.28
N PRO A 127 -19.09 -0.03 -5.57
CA PRO A 127 -20.04 0.51 -4.58
C PRO A 127 -20.99 -0.54 -3.96
N ALA A 128 -21.29 -1.64 -4.65
CA ALA A 128 -22.11 -2.70 -4.05
C ALA A 128 -21.40 -3.44 -2.90
N VAL A 129 -20.05 -3.56 -2.88
CA VAL A 129 -19.33 -4.07 -1.70
C VAL A 129 -19.42 -3.07 -0.56
N GLN A 130 -19.24 -1.77 -0.85
CA GLN A 130 -19.34 -0.70 0.16
C GLN A 130 -20.65 -0.77 0.94
N LYS A 131 -21.78 -1.01 0.27
CA LYS A 131 -23.11 -1.11 0.90
C LYS A 131 -23.26 -2.30 1.87
N ARG A 132 -22.38 -3.29 1.74
CA ARG A 132 -22.38 -4.51 2.56
C ARG A 132 -21.39 -4.44 3.71
N LEU A 133 -20.53 -3.43 3.75
CA LEU A 133 -19.59 -3.26 4.85
C LEU A 133 -20.30 -2.76 6.10
N SER A 134 -20.09 -3.47 7.20
CA SER A 134 -20.42 -3.02 8.56
C SER A 134 -19.37 -2.02 9.08
N TRP A 135 -19.01 -1.02 8.26
CA TRP A 135 -17.93 -0.05 8.49
C TRP A 135 -18.42 1.39 8.38
N ALA A 136 -18.22 2.17 9.44
CA ALA A 136 -18.61 3.58 9.51
C ALA A 136 -17.45 4.56 9.21
N GLY A 137 -16.24 4.06 9.00
CA GLY A 137 -15.06 4.87 8.75
C GLY A 137 -14.87 5.22 7.26
N SER A 138 -13.64 5.61 6.90
CA SER A 138 -13.32 5.97 5.53
C SER A 138 -13.34 4.75 4.60
N VAL A 139 -13.92 4.93 3.41
CA VAL A 139 -13.95 3.95 2.33
C VAL A 139 -13.43 4.59 1.05
N LEU A 140 -12.52 3.90 0.38
CA LEU A 140 -11.96 4.27 -0.91
C LEU A 140 -12.50 3.31 -1.97
N LEU A 141 -13.16 3.87 -2.98
CA LEU A 141 -13.56 3.12 -4.17
C LEU A 141 -12.33 2.94 -5.06
N ASP A 142 -12.05 1.69 -5.41
CA ASP A 142 -10.92 1.39 -6.28
C ASP A 142 -11.24 1.66 -7.76
N GLY A 143 -10.19 1.79 -8.57
CA GLY A 143 -10.27 1.92 -10.02
C GLY A 143 -10.89 0.68 -10.68
N ARG A 144 -11.58 0.87 -11.82
CA ARG A 144 -12.29 -0.22 -12.52
C ARG A 144 -11.38 -1.16 -13.31
N THR A 145 -10.14 -0.77 -13.61
CA THR A 145 -9.22 -1.61 -14.39
C THR A 145 -8.03 -2.03 -13.53
N PRO A 146 -7.53 -3.27 -13.66
CA PRO A 146 -6.37 -3.74 -12.89
C PRO A 146 -5.17 -2.80 -12.97
N LEU A 147 -4.92 -2.21 -14.14
CA LEU A 147 -3.78 -1.31 -14.39
C LEU A 147 -3.93 0.09 -13.78
N SER A 148 -5.14 0.48 -13.35
CA SER A 148 -5.39 1.79 -12.72
C SER A 148 -5.91 1.67 -11.28
N SER A 149 -6.23 0.46 -10.85
CA SER A 149 -6.70 0.14 -9.50
C SER A 149 -5.52 0.02 -8.52
N LEU A 150 -5.70 0.51 -7.30
CA LEU A 150 -4.81 0.24 -6.19
C LEU A 150 -4.64 -1.27 -5.97
N GLN A 151 -5.73 -2.04 -6.05
CA GLN A 151 -5.72 -3.49 -5.88
C GLN A 151 -4.77 -4.13 -6.89
N GLY A 152 -4.83 -3.75 -8.16
CA GLY A 152 -3.93 -4.27 -9.19
C GLY A 152 -2.47 -3.82 -9.00
N HIS A 153 -2.21 -2.57 -8.62
CA HIS A 153 -0.85 -2.10 -8.29
C HIS A 153 -0.26 -2.80 -7.07
N CYS A 154 -1.10 -3.17 -6.10
CA CYS A 154 -0.70 -3.92 -4.92
C CYS A 154 -0.68 -5.44 -5.18
N HIS A 155 -1.10 -5.90 -6.36
CA HIS A 155 -1.32 -7.30 -6.70
C HIS A 155 -2.23 -8.05 -5.72
N ILE A 156 -3.25 -7.36 -5.22
CA ILE A 156 -4.19 -7.93 -4.26
C ILE A 156 -5.26 -8.75 -5.01
N GLU A 157 -5.34 -10.05 -4.75
CA GLU A 157 -6.26 -10.97 -5.46
C GLU A 157 -7.51 -11.29 -4.62
N ARG A 158 -7.28 -11.54 -3.34
CA ARG A 158 -8.29 -11.77 -2.30
C ARG A 158 -8.32 -10.56 -1.37
N ASN A 159 -8.70 -10.71 -0.11
CA ASN A 159 -8.47 -9.67 0.88
C ASN A 159 -6.98 -9.49 1.20
N GLY A 160 -6.59 -8.29 1.64
CA GLY A 160 -5.23 -8.03 2.09
C GLY A 160 -5.12 -6.69 2.80
N LEU A 161 -3.94 -6.39 3.34
CA LEU A 161 -3.71 -5.12 4.04
C LEU A 161 -2.33 -4.56 3.71
N ASN A 162 -2.28 -3.23 3.57
CA ASN A 162 -1.04 -2.47 3.43
C ASN A 162 -1.00 -1.35 4.46
N LEU A 163 0.08 -1.27 5.23
CA LEU A 163 0.37 -0.16 6.11
C LEU A 163 1.41 0.74 5.43
N LEU A 164 1.06 2.00 5.25
CA LEU A 164 1.87 3.03 4.62
C LEU A 164 2.34 4.03 5.67
N ARG A 165 3.63 4.34 5.65
CA ARG A 165 4.20 5.43 6.43
C ARG A 165 3.81 6.78 5.84
N PRO A 166 3.85 7.87 6.64
CA PRO A 166 3.55 9.22 6.16
C PRO A 166 4.48 9.70 5.03
N ASP A 167 5.69 9.13 4.93
CA ASP A 167 6.68 9.41 3.89
C ASP A 167 6.41 8.65 2.56
N GLY A 168 5.33 7.87 2.51
CA GLY A 168 4.92 7.10 1.34
C GLY A 168 5.66 5.78 1.18
N ILE A 169 6.28 5.24 2.23
CA ILE A 169 6.90 3.91 2.21
C ILE A 169 5.92 2.85 2.73
N VAL A 170 5.86 1.69 2.06
CA VAL A 170 5.12 0.52 2.57
C VAL A 170 5.85 -0.06 3.79
N ALA A 171 5.26 0.02 4.97
CA ALA A 171 5.81 -0.54 6.20
C ALA A 171 5.43 -2.01 6.40
N TYR A 172 4.21 -2.38 6.05
CA TYR A 172 3.72 -3.75 6.18
C TYR A 172 2.80 -4.09 5.03
N ARG A 173 2.87 -5.33 4.54
CA ARG A 173 1.85 -5.88 3.65
C ARG A 173 1.60 -7.37 3.89
N CYS A 174 0.33 -7.79 3.80
CA CYS A 174 -0.01 -9.21 3.75
C CYS A 174 -1.25 -9.50 2.91
N GLN A 175 -1.29 -10.72 2.36
CA GLN A 175 -2.44 -11.32 1.72
C GLN A 175 -2.43 -12.84 1.98
N PRO A 176 -3.52 -13.44 2.49
CA PRO A 176 -4.73 -12.79 3.00
C PRO A 176 -4.44 -11.95 4.27
N VAL A 177 -5.46 -11.23 4.76
CA VAL A 177 -5.40 -10.55 6.05
C VAL A 177 -5.16 -11.57 7.17
N GLN A 178 -4.11 -11.33 7.96
CA GLN A 178 -3.73 -12.13 9.12
C GLN A 178 -3.67 -11.23 10.35
N PRO A 179 -4.78 -11.02 11.07
CA PRO A 179 -4.87 -10.04 12.15
C PRO A 179 -3.83 -10.24 13.25
N GLU A 180 -3.60 -11.48 13.67
CA GLU A 180 -2.68 -11.83 14.75
C GLU A 180 -1.26 -11.39 14.42
N HIS A 181 -0.83 -11.62 13.17
CA HIS A 181 0.48 -11.23 12.69
C HIS A 181 0.60 -9.73 12.49
N PHE A 182 -0.47 -9.08 12.03
CA PHE A 182 -0.49 -7.64 11.87
C PHE A 182 -0.45 -6.91 13.22
N PHE A 183 -1.25 -7.32 14.21
CA PHE A 183 -1.21 -6.73 15.55
C PHE A 183 0.11 -7.00 16.28
N ALA A 184 0.71 -8.18 16.11
CA ALA A 184 2.04 -8.46 16.64
C ALA A 184 3.11 -7.55 16.02
N TYR A 185 2.99 -7.23 14.72
CA TYR A 185 3.85 -6.26 14.05
C TYR A 185 3.65 -4.84 14.62
N LEU A 186 2.40 -4.37 14.72
CA LEU A 186 2.09 -3.04 15.26
C LEU A 186 2.61 -2.86 16.68
N GLN A 187 2.44 -3.87 17.54
CA GLN A 187 2.95 -3.84 18.91
C GLN A 187 4.47 -3.63 18.94
N ARG A 188 5.22 -4.34 18.11
CA ARG A 188 6.69 -4.15 18.01
C ARG A 188 7.05 -2.78 17.44
N TYR A 189 6.33 -2.33 16.42
CA TYR A 189 6.59 -1.07 15.75
C TYR A 189 6.44 0.13 16.69
N PHE A 190 5.35 0.18 17.46
CA PHE A 190 5.12 1.30 18.38
C PHE A 190 5.98 1.21 19.65
N LEU A 191 6.22 0.01 20.19
CA LEU A 191 7.16 -0.15 21.31
C LEU A 191 8.60 0.25 20.93
N ALA A 192 9.03 -0.01 19.69
CA ALA A 192 10.34 0.43 19.21
C ALA A 192 10.41 1.95 19.00
N SER A 193 9.28 2.58 18.67
CA SER A 193 9.19 4.03 18.44
C SER A 193 9.29 4.82 19.76
N ASP A 194 8.65 4.33 20.82
CA ASP A 194 8.70 4.97 22.15
C ASP A 194 10.13 4.96 22.74
N ASN A 195 10.90 3.89 22.52
CA ASN A 195 12.27 3.76 23.02
C ASN A 195 13.28 4.73 22.36
N HIS A 196 12.95 5.33 21.20
CA HIS A 196 13.81 6.32 20.56
C HIS A 196 13.56 7.75 21.06
N GLN A 197 12.45 8.01 21.75
CA GLN A 197 12.14 9.33 22.30
C GLN A 197 12.81 9.63 23.65
N GLU A 198 13.28 8.62 24.37
CA GLU A 198 13.95 8.79 25.67
C GLU A 198 15.48 8.99 25.59
N ARG A 199 16.06 9.13 24.39
CA ARG A 199 17.51 9.29 24.17
C ARG A 199 17.93 10.59 23.48
N SER A 200 17.06 11.61 23.43
CA SER A 200 17.40 12.96 22.96
C SER A 200 17.33 13.99 24.08
#